data_AF-A0A812B0A7-F1
#
_entry.id   AF-A0A812B0A7-F1
#
_cell.length_a   1.000
_cell.length_b   1.000
_cell.length_c   1.000
_cell.angle_alpha   90.00
_cell.angle_beta   90.00
_cell.angle_gamma   90.00
#
_symmetry.space_group_name_H-M   'P 1'
#
loop_
_entity.id
_entity.type
_entity.pdbx_description
1 polymer ?
#
loop_
_entity_poly.entity_id
_entity_poly.type
_entity_poly.pdbx_seq_one_letter_code
_entity_poly.pdbx_strand_id
1 'polypeptide(L)'
;MAATIDILEERVKNLENLVFGSSDKDVECPKGKPANVKCVESLHNVHSKMMVSVAGHKNIAESFSKLAQIEKYLDPEYTDELTITQPAKLEMILAEENLIKQTASSMEELKCLEEVISSEHIKGTPFFSCKFKNTPSISAIHLCLLYLLYQHEKKNLLHVLNL
;
A
#
# COMPACT_ATOMS: atom_id res chain seq x y z
N MET A 1 -5.23 -10.94 -14.34
CA MET A 1 -3.82 -11.11 -14.74
C MET A 1 -3.50 -10.43 -16.07
N ALA A 2 -4.32 -10.56 -17.13
CA ALA A 2 -4.08 -9.84 -18.40
C ALA A 2 -4.12 -8.31 -18.23
N ALA A 3 -5.20 -7.77 -17.66
CA ALA A 3 -5.35 -6.31 -17.47
C ALA A 3 -4.23 -5.64 -16.66
N THR A 4 -3.61 -6.35 -15.73
CA THR A 4 -2.48 -5.82 -14.94
C THR A 4 -1.17 -5.79 -15.72
N ILE A 5 -1.00 -6.72 -16.67
CA ILE A 5 0.15 -6.75 -17.57
C ILE A 5 0.02 -5.63 -18.60
N ASP A 6 -1.17 -5.43 -19.16
CA ASP A 6 -1.44 -4.39 -20.15
C ASP A 6 -1.14 -2.98 -19.59
N ILE A 7 -1.56 -2.69 -18.35
CA ILE A 7 -1.26 -1.43 -17.66
C ILE A 7 0.26 -1.27 -17.45
N LEU A 8 0.95 -2.36 -17.15
CA LEU A 8 2.39 -2.31 -16.90
C LEU A 8 3.15 -2.07 -18.21
N GLU A 9 2.75 -2.72 -19.29
CA GLU A 9 3.31 -2.51 -20.63
C GLU A 9 3.09 -1.08 -21.12
N GLU A 10 1.90 -0.51 -20.90
CA GLU A 10 1.62 0.89 -21.23
C GLU A 10 2.52 1.84 -20.45
N ARG A 11 2.70 1.62 -19.14
CA ARG A 11 3.59 2.42 -18.30
C ARG A 11 5.05 2.32 -18.73
N VAL A 12 5.53 1.12 -19.05
CA VAL A 12 6.90 0.90 -19.53
C VAL A 12 7.11 1.60 -20.87
N LYS A 13 6.16 1.49 -21.80
CA LYS A 13 6.20 2.19 -23.08
C LYS A 13 6.29 3.71 -22.89
N ASN A 14 5.52 4.27 -21.96
CA ASN A 14 5.56 5.69 -21.64
C ASN A 14 6.90 6.13 -21.05
N LEU A 15 7.49 5.32 -20.16
CA LEU A 15 8.80 5.58 -19.59
C LEU A 15 9.93 5.51 -20.63
N GLU A 16 9.89 4.51 -21.52
CA GLU A 16 10.86 4.40 -22.60
C GLU A 16 10.78 5.58 -23.56
N ASN A 17 9.56 6.03 -23.89
CA ASN A 17 9.37 7.20 -24.74
C ASN A 17 9.84 8.50 -24.06
N LEU A 18 9.80 8.59 -22.74
CA LEU A 18 10.33 9.74 -22.00
C LEU A 18 11.86 9.79 -22.01
N VAL A 19 12.52 8.63 -21.93
CA VAL A 19 13.98 8.54 -21.83
C VAL A 19 14.65 8.57 -23.21
N PHE A 20 14.13 7.81 -24.17
CA PHE A 20 14.72 7.67 -25.51
C PHE A 20 14.01 8.53 -26.56
N GLY A 21 12.79 9.03 -26.30
CA GLY A 21 12.05 9.81 -27.29
C GLY A 21 11.71 8.97 -28.52
N SER A 22 11.92 9.54 -29.71
CA SER A 22 11.68 8.88 -31.01
C SER A 22 12.91 8.10 -31.52
N SER A 23 13.98 7.96 -30.74
CA SER A 23 15.18 7.24 -31.16
C SER A 23 14.99 5.72 -31.10
N ASP A 24 15.81 5.01 -31.87
CA ASP A 24 15.74 3.55 -31.96
C ASP A 24 16.32 2.91 -30.70
N LYS A 25 15.43 2.31 -29.88
CA LYS A 25 15.70 1.83 -28.52
C LYS A 25 16.78 0.75 -28.47
N ASP A 26 16.89 -0.05 -29.54
CA ASP A 26 17.85 -1.16 -29.67
C ASP A 26 19.28 -0.70 -30.02
N VAL A 27 19.46 0.55 -30.47
CA VAL A 27 20.76 1.11 -30.83
C VAL A 27 21.51 1.63 -29.60
N GLU A 28 20.79 2.23 -28.65
CA GLU A 28 21.37 2.76 -27.42
C GLU A 28 21.47 1.73 -26.29
N CYS A 29 20.68 0.66 -26.34
CA CYS A 29 20.69 -0.44 -25.39
C CYS A 29 20.83 -1.81 -26.10
N PRO A 30 22.04 -2.23 -26.50
CA PRO A 30 22.24 -3.56 -27.07
C PRO A 30 21.83 -4.64 -26.05
N LYS A 31 20.95 -5.56 -26.45
CA LYS A 31 20.49 -6.68 -25.60
C LYS A 31 21.70 -7.41 -25.00
N GLY A 32 21.88 -7.30 -23.69
CA GLY A 32 22.94 -7.99 -22.94
C GLY A 32 24.16 -7.15 -22.52
N LYS A 33 24.19 -5.84 -22.74
CA LYS A 33 25.18 -4.93 -22.12
C LYS A 33 24.48 -3.82 -21.31
N PRO A 34 25.07 -3.35 -20.20
CA PRO A 34 24.55 -2.17 -19.53
C PRO A 34 24.66 -1.00 -20.50
N ALA A 35 23.51 -0.43 -20.85
CA ALA A 35 23.42 0.73 -21.71
C ALA A 35 24.38 1.81 -21.18
N ASN A 36 25.28 2.30 -22.04
CA ASN A 36 26.24 3.34 -21.69
C ASN A 36 25.60 4.74 -21.75
N VAL A 37 24.27 4.81 -21.81
CA VAL A 37 23.53 6.07 -21.72
C VAL A 37 23.39 6.42 -20.25
N LYS A 38 24.43 7.05 -19.71
CA LYS A 38 24.38 7.61 -18.36
C LYS A 38 23.60 8.92 -18.39
N CYS A 39 22.30 8.86 -18.66
CA CYS A 39 21.39 10.02 -18.68
C CYS A 39 21.59 10.89 -17.44
N VAL A 40 21.80 10.27 -16.28
CA VAL A 40 22.08 10.94 -15.01
C VAL A 40 23.36 11.77 -15.05
N GLU A 41 24.46 11.23 -15.61
CA GLU A 41 25.72 11.99 -15.73
C GLU A 41 25.60 13.13 -16.74
N SER A 42 24.92 12.89 -17.87
CA SER A 42 24.67 13.93 -18.88
C SER A 42 23.81 15.06 -18.32
N LEU A 43 22.71 14.72 -17.64
CA LEU A 43 21.82 15.66 -16.97
C LEU A 43 22.57 16.45 -15.89
N HIS A 44 23.38 15.77 -15.07
CA HIS A 44 24.20 16.42 -14.05
C HIS A 44 25.21 17.40 -14.65
N ASN A 45 25.85 17.04 -15.76
CA ASN A 45 26.79 17.92 -16.47
C ASN A 45 26.08 19.16 -17.04
N VAL A 46 24.89 19.00 -17.64
CA VAL A 46 24.08 20.12 -18.13
C VAL A 46 23.66 21.02 -16.97
N HIS A 47 23.15 20.43 -15.89
CA HIS A 47 22.78 21.17 -14.68
C HIS A 47 23.98 21.94 -14.11
N SER A 48 25.15 21.30 -13.99
CA SER A 48 26.35 21.96 -13.47
C SER A 48 26.78 23.15 -14.34
N LYS A 49 26.77 23.00 -15.67
CA LYS A 49 27.07 24.11 -16.59
C LYS A 49 26.06 25.24 -16.48
N MET A 50 24.77 24.90 -16.38
CA MET A 50 23.70 25.87 -16.18
C MET A 50 23.89 26.66 -14.88
N MET A 51 24.21 25.98 -13.76
CA MET A 51 24.43 26.63 -12.47
C MET A 51 25.64 27.58 -12.49
N VAL A 52 26.73 27.22 -13.19
CA VAL A 52 27.88 28.10 -13.38
C VAL A 52 27.50 29.35 -14.17
N SER A 53 26.69 29.22 -15.22
CA SER A 53 26.17 30.37 -15.98
C SER A 53 25.23 31.24 -15.14
N VAL A 54 24.35 30.63 -14.33
CA VAL A 54 23.43 31.34 -13.45
C VAL A 54 24.15 32.11 -12.34
N ALA A 55 25.25 31.57 -11.81
CA ALA A 55 26.04 32.21 -10.74
C ALA A 55 26.64 33.57 -11.17
N GLY A 56 26.89 33.77 -12.46
CA GLY A 56 27.36 35.06 -13.01
C GLY A 56 26.28 36.14 -13.10
N HIS A 57 24.99 35.77 -12.99
CA HIS A 57 23.85 36.67 -13.17
C HIS A 57 22.99 36.73 -11.91
N LYS A 58 23.24 37.70 -11.03
CA LYS A 58 22.52 37.90 -9.75
C LYS A 58 20.99 37.82 -9.86
N ASN A 59 20.40 38.46 -10.87
CA ASN A 59 18.94 38.47 -11.07
C ASN A 59 18.38 37.07 -11.40
N ILE A 60 19.14 36.27 -12.13
CA ILE A 60 18.75 34.90 -12.49
C ILE A 60 18.92 33.99 -11.28
N ALA A 61 20.03 34.12 -10.55
CA ALA A 61 20.26 33.37 -9.31
C ALA A 61 19.17 33.64 -8.25
N GLU A 62 18.71 34.89 -8.10
CA GLU A 62 17.60 35.24 -7.21
C GLU A 62 16.25 34.67 -7.70
N SER A 63 16.06 34.55 -9.01
CA SER A 63 14.85 33.92 -9.55
C SER A 63 14.85 32.40 -9.33
N PHE A 64 16.01 31.75 -9.44
CA PHE A 64 16.17 30.33 -9.13
C PHE A 64 15.93 30.03 -7.64
N SER A 65 16.35 30.92 -6.73
CA SER A 65 16.06 30.74 -5.29
C SER A 65 14.58 30.91 -4.96
N LYS A 66 13.85 31.76 -5.71
CA LYS A 66 12.38 31.88 -5.61
C LYS A 66 11.67 30.63 -6.13
N LEU A 67 12.16 29.99 -7.18
CA LEU A 67 11.60 28.73 -7.69
C LEU A 67 11.61 27.62 -6.64
N ALA A 68 12.73 27.43 -5.93
CA ALA A 68 12.82 26.46 -4.85
C ALA A 68 11.86 26.77 -3.69
N GLN A 69 11.61 28.05 -3.43
CA GLN A 69 10.60 28.46 -2.45
C GLN A 69 9.19 28.13 -2.94
N ILE A 70 8.87 28.41 -4.21
CA ILE A 70 7.56 28.11 -4.81
C ILE A 70 7.27 26.60 -4.79
N GLU A 71 8.27 25.75 -5.06
CA GLU A 71 8.14 24.29 -4.93
C GLU A 71 7.73 23.89 -3.51
N LYS A 72 8.30 24.53 -2.48
CA LYS A 72 7.89 24.33 -1.09
C LYS A 72 6.47 24.82 -0.81
N TYR A 73 6.05 25.93 -1.42
CA TYR A 73 4.68 26.46 -1.30
C TYR A 73 3.64 25.62 -2.06
N LEU A 74 4.07 24.74 -2.98
CA LEU A 74 3.20 23.81 -3.70
C LEU A 74 3.00 22.49 -2.95
N ASP A 75 3.72 22.27 -1.85
CA ASP A 75 3.49 21.14 -0.98
C ASP A 75 2.18 21.36 -0.19
N PRO A 76 1.16 20.49 -0.38
CA PRO A 76 -0.10 20.60 0.36
C PRO A 76 0.13 20.53 1.88
N GLU A 77 1.14 19.78 2.35
CA GLU A 77 1.48 19.67 3.77
C GLU A 77 1.94 21.01 4.36
N TYR A 78 2.63 21.83 3.55
CA TYR A 78 3.07 23.18 3.94
C TYR A 78 1.95 24.22 3.88
N THR A 79 0.98 24.02 2.99
CA THR A 79 -0.15 24.93 2.80
C THR A 79 -1.18 24.78 3.93
N ASP A 80 -1.36 23.57 4.45
CA ASP A 80 -2.27 23.28 5.56
C ASP A 80 -1.80 23.90 6.88
N GLU A 81 -0.48 23.98 7.12
CA GLU A 81 0.06 24.60 8.33
C GLU A 81 -0.13 26.14 8.35
N LEU A 82 -0.13 26.76 7.16
CA LEU A 82 -0.31 28.20 6.94
C LEU A 82 -1.78 28.63 6.92
N THR A 83 -2.69 27.76 6.52
CA THR A 83 -4.10 28.12 6.28
C THR A 83 -4.96 28.09 7.53
N ILE A 84 -4.57 27.35 8.57
CA ILE A 84 -5.32 27.34 9.83
C ILE A 84 -4.81 28.46 10.75
N THR A 85 -5.55 29.57 10.77
CA THR A 85 -5.29 30.69 11.69
C THR A 85 -5.44 30.24 13.16
N GLN A 86 -4.69 30.85 14.09
CA GLN A 86 -4.77 30.49 15.52
C GLN A 86 -6.18 30.55 16.12
N PRO A 87 -7.04 31.52 15.77
CA PRO A 87 -8.44 31.51 16.20
C PRO A 87 -9.22 30.30 15.67
N ALA A 88 -9.00 29.91 14.40
CA ALA A 88 -9.65 28.74 13.80
C ALA A 88 -9.21 27.42 14.47
N LYS A 89 -7.93 27.30 14.87
CA LYS A 89 -7.46 26.14 15.67
C LYS A 89 -8.20 26.05 17.00
N LEU A 90 -8.41 27.19 17.66
CA LEU A 90 -9.10 27.25 18.95
C LEU A 90 -10.58 26.89 18.80
N GLU A 91 -11.27 27.42 17.79
CA GLU A 91 -12.65 27.06 17.50
C GLU A 91 -12.81 25.57 17.15
N MET A 92 -11.89 25.00 16.38
CA MET A 92 -11.88 23.57 16.06
C MET A 92 -11.72 22.71 17.33
N ILE A 93 -10.76 23.04 18.19
CA ILE A 93 -10.54 22.32 19.47
C ILE A 93 -11.78 22.43 20.37
N LEU A 94 -12.40 23.61 20.46
CA LEU A 94 -13.61 23.80 21.27
C LEU A 94 -14.81 23.05 20.68
N ALA A 95 -14.96 23.04 19.35
CA ALA A 95 -16.03 22.30 18.68
C ALA A 95 -15.90 20.79 18.88
N GLU A 96 -14.67 20.27 18.89
CA GLU A 96 -14.36 18.84 19.06
C GLU A 96 -14.10 18.41 20.50
N GLU A 97 -14.18 19.31 21.48
CA GLU A 97 -13.81 19.05 22.88
C GLU A 97 -14.49 17.80 23.46
N ASN A 98 -15.79 17.63 23.20
CA ASN A 98 -16.55 16.47 23.67
C ASN A 98 -16.09 15.17 23.03
N LEU A 99 -15.77 15.19 21.72
CA LEU A 99 -15.29 14.03 20.97
C LEU A 99 -13.92 13.60 21.49
N ILE A 100 -13.03 14.57 21.72
CA ILE A 100 -11.69 14.33 22.30
C ILE A 100 -11.82 13.68 23.68
N LYS A 101 -12.68 14.21 24.56
CA LYS A 101 -12.92 13.65 25.90
C LYS A 101 -13.49 12.23 25.86
N GLN A 102 -14.47 11.97 24.99
CA GLN A 102 -15.07 10.65 24.82
C GLN A 102 -14.04 9.63 24.32
N THR A 103 -13.21 10.03 23.35
CA THR A 103 -12.16 9.17 22.79
C THR A 103 -11.10 8.85 23.84
N ALA A 104 -10.67 9.86 24.62
CA ALA A 104 -9.72 9.65 25.72
C ALA A 104 -10.26 8.69 26.79
N SER A 105 -11.52 8.87 27.22
CA SER A 105 -12.17 7.96 28.17
C SER A 105 -12.25 6.53 27.64
N SER A 106 -12.63 6.37 26.37
CA SER A 106 -12.71 5.04 25.75
C SER A 106 -11.33 4.40 25.62
N MET A 107 -10.28 5.18 25.36
CA MET A 107 -8.91 4.69 25.34
C MET A 107 -8.42 4.24 26.72
N GLU A 108 -8.79 4.94 27.79
CA GLU A 108 -8.50 4.51 29.16
C GLU A 108 -9.21 3.19 29.50
N GLU A 109 -10.48 3.03 29.10
CA GLU A 109 -11.22 1.78 29.26
C GLU A 109 -10.57 0.63 28.48
N LEU A 110 -10.15 0.87 27.23
CA LEU A 110 -9.44 -0.12 26.42
C LEU A 110 -8.08 -0.48 27.03
N LYS A 111 -7.37 0.48 27.60
CA LYS A 111 -6.09 0.23 28.29
C LYS A 111 -6.29 -0.64 29.53
N CYS A 112 -7.37 -0.43 30.28
CA CYS A 112 -7.73 -1.32 31.38
C CYS A 112 -8.09 -2.75 30.89
N LEU A 113 -8.66 -2.86 29.69
CA LEU A 113 -9.02 -4.14 29.08
C LEU A 113 -7.83 -4.84 28.37
N GLU A 114 -6.72 -4.13 28.14
CA GLU A 114 -5.50 -4.65 27.51
C GLU A 114 -4.94 -5.84 28.29
N GLU A 115 -4.94 -5.79 29.62
CA GLU A 115 -4.48 -6.90 30.48
C GLU A 115 -5.33 -8.17 30.30
N VAL A 116 -6.64 -8.00 30.10
CA VAL A 116 -7.57 -9.11 29.88
C VAL A 116 -7.38 -9.70 28.48
N ILE A 117 -7.28 -8.85 27.46
CA ILE A 117 -7.09 -9.26 26.05
C ILE A 117 -5.70 -9.90 25.84
N SER A 118 -4.70 -9.42 26.56
CA SER A 118 -3.33 -9.93 26.49
C SER A 118 -3.09 -11.19 27.34
N SER A 119 -4.13 -11.68 28.04
CA SER A 119 -4.07 -12.90 28.83
C SER A 119 -3.67 -14.13 27.98
N GLU A 120 -2.90 -15.03 28.59
CA GLU A 120 -2.38 -16.25 27.95
C GLU A 120 -3.51 -17.13 27.39
N HIS A 121 -4.66 -17.14 28.05
CA HIS A 121 -5.84 -17.89 27.64
C HIS A 121 -6.45 -17.39 26.32
N ILE A 122 -6.49 -16.07 26.10
CA ILE A 122 -6.95 -15.49 24.84
C ILE A 122 -5.91 -15.68 23.75
N LYS A 123 -4.62 -15.47 24.04
CA LYS A 123 -3.52 -15.73 23.10
C LYS A 123 -3.41 -17.20 22.68
N GLY A 124 -3.80 -18.12 23.55
CA GLY A 124 -3.80 -19.57 23.29
C GLY A 124 -4.98 -20.07 22.44
N THR A 125 -6.01 -19.25 22.19
CA THR A 125 -7.20 -19.67 21.41
C THR A 125 -6.89 -20.21 20.00
N PRO A 126 -5.91 -19.69 19.21
CA PRO A 126 -5.55 -20.28 17.93
C PRO A 126 -4.95 -21.69 18.10
N PHE A 127 -4.18 -21.92 19.17
CA PHE A 127 -3.55 -23.20 19.46
C PHE A 127 -4.59 -24.26 19.89
N PHE A 128 -5.53 -23.89 20.76
CA PHE A 128 -6.63 -24.78 21.17
C PHE A 128 -7.61 -25.05 20.03
N SER A 129 -7.91 -24.06 19.19
CA SER A 129 -8.76 -24.26 18.01
C SER A 129 -8.09 -25.12 16.93
N CYS A 130 -6.76 -25.01 16.74
CA CYS A 130 -6.01 -25.92 15.89
C CYS A 130 -6.00 -27.35 16.45
N LYS A 131 -5.80 -27.55 17.77
CA LYS A 131 -5.91 -28.88 18.37
C LYS A 131 -7.30 -29.49 18.21
N PHE A 132 -8.36 -28.68 18.37
CA PHE A 132 -9.74 -29.12 18.15
C PHE A 132 -10.00 -29.50 16.69
N LYS A 133 -9.59 -28.66 15.73
CA LYS A 133 -9.67 -28.93 14.27
C LYS A 133 -8.85 -30.15 13.85
N ASN A 134 -7.71 -30.38 14.51
CA ASN A 134 -6.79 -31.47 14.24
C ASN A 134 -7.12 -32.75 15.02
N THR A 135 -8.25 -32.83 15.74
CA THR A 135 -8.74 -34.14 16.20
C THR A 135 -9.36 -34.87 15.00
N PRO A 136 -8.70 -35.89 14.43
CA PRO A 136 -9.21 -36.60 13.26
C PRO A 136 -10.48 -37.40 13.59
N SER A 137 -10.82 -37.56 14.87
CA SER A 137 -12.00 -38.32 15.30
C SER A 137 -13.31 -37.64 14.87
N ILE A 138 -13.47 -36.34 15.07
CA ILE A 138 -14.75 -35.66 14.75
C ILE A 138 -14.95 -35.54 13.23
N SER A 139 -13.89 -35.18 12.48
CA SER A 139 -13.97 -35.08 11.02
C SER A 139 -14.08 -36.45 10.33
N ALA A 140 -13.40 -37.48 10.83
CA ALA A 140 -13.55 -38.84 10.32
C ALA A 140 -14.91 -39.44 10.65
N ILE A 141 -15.48 -39.18 11.84
CA ILE A 141 -16.85 -39.60 12.16
C ILE A 141 -17.84 -38.92 11.22
N HIS A 142 -17.67 -37.62 10.92
CA HIS A 142 -18.54 -36.92 9.97
C HIS A 142 -18.43 -37.46 8.54
N LEU A 143 -17.21 -37.72 8.05
CA LEU A 143 -17.00 -38.32 6.73
C LEU A 143 -17.55 -39.75 6.64
N CYS A 144 -17.40 -40.53 7.71
CA CYS A 144 -17.88 -41.92 7.79
C CYS A 144 -19.42 -41.97 7.83
N LEU A 145 -20.06 -41.05 8.56
CA LEU A 145 -21.52 -40.90 8.55
C LEU A 145 -22.06 -40.50 7.18
N LEU A 146 -21.43 -39.53 6.50
CA LEU A 146 -21.79 -39.15 5.13
C LEU A 146 -21.64 -40.32 4.15
N TYR A 147 -20.56 -41.10 4.26
CA TYR A 147 -20.35 -42.27 3.41
C TYR A 147 -21.37 -43.39 3.67
N LEU A 148 -21.71 -43.65 4.93
CA LEU A 148 -22.73 -44.65 5.29
C LEU A 148 -24.13 -44.23 4.83
N LEU A 149 -24.49 -42.95 4.95
CA LEU A 149 -25.74 -42.41 4.42
C LEU A 149 -25.80 -42.53 2.89
N TYR A 150 -24.72 -42.18 2.20
CA TYR A 150 -24.61 -42.32 0.74
C TYR A 150 -24.75 -43.78 0.28
N GLN A 151 -24.14 -44.73 1.00
CA GLN A 151 -24.28 -46.15 0.67
C GLN A 151 -25.67 -46.70 0.96
N HIS A 152 -26.34 -46.23 2.01
CA HIS A 152 -27.72 -46.61 2.31
C HIS A 152 -28.69 -46.08 1.25
N GLU A 153 -28.52 -44.83 0.82
CA GLU A 153 -29.34 -44.20 -0.21
C GLU A 153 -29.15 -44.88 -1.57
N LYS A 154 -27.90 -45.22 -1.95
CA LYS A 154 -27.61 -45.98 -3.17
C LYS A 154 -28.22 -47.38 -3.15
N LYS A 155 -28.18 -48.09 -2.02
CA LYS A 155 -28.80 -49.42 -1.86
C LYS A 155 -30.33 -49.34 -1.95
N ASN A 156 -30.94 -48.33 -1.34
CA ASN A 156 -32.37 -48.10 -1.46
C ASN A 156 -32.77 -47.78 -2.89
N LEU A 157 -32.01 -46.95 -3.61
CA LEU A 157 -32.27 -46.70 -5.03
C LEU A 157 -32.17 -47.97 -5.88
N LEU A 158 -31.17 -48.83 -5.61
CA LEU A 158 -30.98 -50.09 -6.34
C LEU A 158 -32.10 -51.10 -6.07
N HIS A 159 -32.67 -51.10 -4.85
CA HIS A 159 -33.80 -51.96 -4.49
C HIS A 159 -35.12 -51.46 -5.09
N VAL A 160 -35.28 -50.14 -5.27
CA VAL A 160 -36.48 -49.54 -5.90
C VAL A 160 -36.45 -49.68 -7.42
N LEU A 161 -35.27 -49.74 -8.06
CA LEU A 161 -35.12 -49.97 -9.50
C LEU A 161 -35.12 -51.46 -9.92
N ASN A 162 -35.04 -52.41 -8.98
CA ASN A 162 -35.07 -53.86 -9.24
C ASN A 162 -36.41 -54.52 -8.84
N LEU A 163 -37.46 -53.72 -8.63
CA LEU A 163 -38.86 -54.14 -8.61
C LEU A 163 -39.59 -53.59 -9.85
#